data_AF-A0A7V9AQV5-F1
#
_entry.id   AF-A0A7V9AQV5-F1
#
_cell.length_a   1.000
_cell.length_b   1.000
_cell.length_c   1.000
_cell.angle_alpha   90.00
_cell.angle_beta   90.00
_cell.angle_gamma   90.00
#
_symmetry.space_group_name_H-M   'P 1'
#
loop_
_entity.id
_entity.type
_entity.pdbx_description
1 polymer ?
#
loop_
_entity_poly.entity_id
_entity_poly.type
_entity_poly.pdbx_seq_one_letter_code
_entity_poly.pdbx_strand_id
1 'polypeptide(L)'
;MTMNNGGTWTPRGVLGKLKKVCVMAILIQVAAMPALAGEVGQDEWLQGNRVKLRPGGFDGQTLITMEIGQGGDVLIRQEAKEKNEVTALTLLLVGGKAVAVSGGELPNGDELEVLDRAGLQLQLVEYILGRAYPDGPDSVQGHEKMAIQEKRDPIRIGTTGSKGYFSPPWSVVGQATPLAPGKVGFDFTFSFAAEKSKEKKKSTKLKFAGIWQRDARAPTFDDRLALTGWKVYMLGTRTGEQAASYGAVPTENYNTLGDLRHALQK
;
A
#
# COMPACT_ATOMS: atom_id res chain seq x y z
N MET A 1 0.77 -18.21 -45.77
CA MET A 1 1.35 -16.86 -45.62
C MET A 1 0.37 -16.05 -44.78
N THR A 2 0.51 -15.91 -43.45
CA THR A 2 1.52 -15.21 -42.61
C THR A 2 1.30 -13.70 -42.46
N MET A 3 0.94 -13.29 -41.21
CA MET A 3 1.08 -11.95 -40.60
C MET A 3 0.23 -10.82 -41.23
N ASN A 4 -0.16 -9.72 -40.56
CA ASN A 4 -0.07 -9.26 -39.15
C ASN A 4 -1.22 -8.22 -38.92
N ASN A 5 -1.55 -7.63 -37.76
CA ASN A 5 -1.01 -7.61 -36.38
C ASN A 5 -2.21 -7.35 -35.39
N GLY A 6 -1.98 -6.92 -34.13
CA GLY A 6 -2.98 -6.12 -33.38
C GLY A 6 -3.34 -6.54 -31.94
N GLY A 7 -2.45 -7.19 -31.18
CA GLY A 7 -2.72 -7.59 -29.79
C GLY A 7 -2.15 -6.64 -28.74
N THR A 8 -2.95 -5.72 -28.19
CA THR A 8 -2.57 -4.91 -27.02
C THR A 8 -2.48 -5.77 -25.77
N TRP A 9 -1.27 -5.92 -25.23
CA TRP A 9 -0.99 -6.76 -24.07
C TRP A 9 -1.10 -5.96 -22.78
N THR A 10 -2.19 -6.13 -22.02
CA THR A 10 -2.34 -5.52 -20.69
C THR A 10 -1.80 -6.46 -19.59
N PRO A 11 -0.86 -6.02 -18.74
CA PRO A 11 -0.38 -6.84 -17.63
C PRO A 11 -1.40 -6.85 -16.48
N ARG A 12 -2.47 -7.65 -16.62
CA ARG A 12 -3.36 -8.03 -15.49
C ARG A 12 -2.64 -8.98 -14.52
N GLY A 13 -1.61 -8.44 -13.85
CA GLY A 13 -0.72 -9.15 -12.95
C GLY A 13 -1.33 -9.42 -11.57
N VAL A 14 -2.14 -10.49 -11.47
CA VAL A 14 -2.47 -11.24 -10.23
C VAL A 14 -3.25 -10.51 -9.12
N LEU A 15 -3.11 -9.19 -8.92
CA LEU A 15 -3.96 -8.39 -8.00
C LEU A 15 -5.33 -8.03 -8.59
N GLY A 16 -5.54 -8.21 -9.90
CA GLY A 16 -6.75 -7.81 -10.64
C GLY A 16 -8.03 -8.60 -10.33
N LYS A 17 -8.18 -9.14 -9.10
CA LYS A 17 -9.40 -9.78 -8.58
C LYS A 17 -9.76 -9.32 -7.16
N LEU A 18 -9.47 -8.06 -6.83
CA LEU A 18 -10.20 -7.36 -5.77
C LEU A 18 -11.68 -7.29 -6.17
N LYS A 19 -12.55 -7.95 -5.39
CA LYS A 19 -13.99 -7.85 -5.58
C LYS A 19 -14.50 -6.61 -4.88
N LYS A 20 -15.28 -5.79 -5.61
CA LYS A 20 -16.22 -4.86 -4.98
C LYS A 20 -17.22 -5.69 -4.17
N VAL A 21 -17.08 -5.69 -2.85
CA VAL A 21 -18.03 -6.31 -1.92
C VAL A 21 -18.91 -5.20 -1.36
N CYS A 22 -20.24 -5.33 -1.52
CA CYS A 22 -21.19 -4.39 -0.94
C CYS A 22 -21.01 -4.35 0.58
N VAL A 23 -20.77 -3.14 1.11
CA VAL A 23 -20.72 -2.89 2.55
C VAL A 23 -22.05 -2.30 2.97
N MET A 24 -22.81 -3.04 3.79
CA MET A 24 -23.91 -2.48 4.58
C MET A 24 -23.37 -1.34 5.45
N ALA A 25 -24.11 -0.25 5.56
CA ALA A 25 -23.66 0.97 6.22
C ALA A 25 -23.23 0.73 7.68
N ILE A 26 -21.95 0.94 7.94
CA ILE A 26 -21.40 1.17 9.28
C ILE A 26 -20.64 2.49 9.19
N LEU A 27 -21.01 3.45 10.03
CA LEU A 27 -20.25 4.68 10.23
C LEU A 27 -18.85 4.32 10.76
N ILE A 28 -17.84 4.41 9.91
CA ILE A 28 -16.44 4.31 10.30
C ILE A 28 -15.86 5.72 10.27
N GLN A 29 -15.77 6.31 11.47
CA GLN A 29 -14.91 7.46 11.70
C GLN A 29 -13.46 7.10 11.35
N VAL A 30 -12.63 8.08 11.00
CA VAL A 30 -11.17 7.95 11.17
C VAL A 30 -10.83 8.09 12.65
N ALA A 31 -11.37 7.17 13.44
CA ALA A 31 -10.93 6.86 14.79
C ALA A 31 -9.94 5.69 14.69
N ALA A 32 -9.07 5.56 15.70
CA ALA A 32 -8.06 4.51 15.76
C ALA A 32 -8.63 3.14 15.34
N MET A 33 -7.91 2.44 14.45
CA MET A 33 -8.27 1.07 14.08
C MET A 33 -8.45 0.24 15.37
N PRO A 34 -9.49 -0.60 15.47
CA PRO A 34 -9.54 -1.55 16.57
C PRO A 34 -8.30 -2.44 16.44
N ALA A 35 -7.45 -2.43 17.46
CA ALA A 35 -6.28 -3.28 17.49
C ALA A 35 -6.72 -4.72 17.21
N LEU A 36 -6.20 -5.31 16.13
CA LEU A 36 -5.93 -6.74 16.13
C LEU A 36 -5.15 -6.97 17.42
N ALA A 37 -5.69 -7.76 18.36
CA ALA A 37 -5.16 -7.86 19.72
C ALA A 37 -3.65 -8.09 19.66
N GLY A 38 -2.89 -7.03 19.95
CA GLY A 38 -1.53 -6.90 19.45
C GLY A 38 -0.66 -7.95 20.09
N GLU A 39 -0.06 -8.82 19.27
CA GLU A 39 1.16 -9.49 19.71
C GLU A 39 2.17 -8.36 20.01
N VAL A 40 2.74 -8.38 21.22
CA VAL A 40 3.58 -7.29 21.75
C VAL A 40 4.64 -6.95 20.71
N GLY A 41 4.65 -5.70 20.24
CA GLY A 41 5.57 -5.16 19.24
C GLY A 41 5.08 -5.18 17.77
N GLN A 42 3.91 -5.77 17.46
CA GLN A 42 3.22 -5.50 16.17
C GLN A 42 2.94 -3.99 15.99
N ASP A 43 2.61 -3.30 17.09
CA ASP A 43 2.39 -1.84 17.11
C ASP A 43 3.66 -1.02 16.82
N GLU A 44 4.86 -1.59 16.97
CA GLU A 44 6.11 -0.89 16.62
C GLU A 44 6.36 -0.88 15.11
N TRP A 45 6.01 -1.97 14.42
CA TRP A 45 6.11 -2.03 12.96
C TRP A 45 5.18 -1.05 12.26
N LEU A 46 4.07 -0.65 12.89
CA LEU A 46 3.16 0.39 12.40
C LEU A 46 3.67 1.83 12.60
N GLN A 47 4.82 2.02 13.28
CA GLN A 47 5.43 3.34 13.52
C GLN A 47 6.47 3.71 12.44
N GLY A 48 6.57 2.93 11.36
CA GLY A 48 7.42 3.25 10.22
C GLY A 48 6.98 4.57 9.58
N ASN A 49 7.92 5.46 9.29
CA ASN A 49 7.63 6.75 8.65
C ASN A 49 8.34 6.94 7.30
N ARG A 50 9.21 6.00 6.92
CA ARG A 50 9.65 5.81 5.53
C ARG A 50 9.69 4.33 5.19
N VAL A 51 9.03 3.94 4.11
CA VAL A 51 9.09 2.56 3.60
C VAL A 51 9.38 2.56 2.11
N LYS A 52 10.40 1.80 1.71
CA LYS A 52 10.69 1.46 0.31
C LYS A 52 10.28 0.02 0.07
N LEU A 53 9.48 -0.21 -0.95
CA LEU A 53 8.85 -1.50 -1.23
C LEU A 53 8.97 -1.83 -2.72
N ARG A 54 9.48 -3.02 -3.04
CA ARG A 54 9.53 -3.59 -4.39
C ARG A 54 8.66 -4.84 -4.48
N PRO A 55 7.43 -4.73 -5.00
CA PRO A 55 6.63 -5.89 -5.36
C PRO A 55 7.35 -6.69 -6.45
N GLY A 56 7.51 -8.00 -6.24
CA GLY A 56 8.34 -8.87 -7.08
C GLY A 56 9.72 -9.20 -6.49
N GLY A 57 10.11 -8.56 -5.39
CA GLY A 57 11.45 -8.71 -4.79
C GLY A 57 12.47 -7.77 -5.45
N PHE A 58 13.76 -8.10 -5.37
CA PHE A 58 14.81 -7.31 -6.05
C PHE A 58 14.69 -7.31 -7.58
N ASP A 59 14.09 -8.34 -8.17
CA ASP A 59 13.74 -8.42 -9.60
C ASP A 59 12.50 -7.57 -9.97
N GLY A 60 11.85 -6.94 -8.98
CA GLY A 60 10.62 -6.18 -9.14
C GLY A 60 10.80 -4.93 -10.01
N GLN A 61 9.95 -4.79 -11.03
CA GLN A 61 9.96 -3.65 -11.95
C GLN A 61 9.34 -2.36 -11.35
N THR A 62 8.73 -2.45 -10.16
CA THR A 62 8.11 -1.33 -9.47
C THR A 62 8.83 -1.04 -8.16
N LEU A 63 9.16 0.23 -7.93
CA LEU A 63 9.58 0.75 -6.64
C LEU A 63 8.51 1.70 -6.11
N ILE A 64 8.02 1.42 -4.90
CA ILE A 64 7.12 2.28 -4.15
C ILE A 64 7.93 2.86 -2.98
N THR A 65 7.99 4.18 -2.86
CA THR A 65 8.53 4.87 -1.69
C THR A 65 7.40 5.63 -1.01
N MET A 66 7.12 5.28 0.24
CA MET A 66 6.13 5.91 1.10
C MET A 66 6.85 6.73 2.19
N GLU A 67 6.43 7.98 2.36
CA GLU A 67 6.89 8.89 3.41
C GLU A 67 5.65 9.34 4.19
N ILE A 68 5.57 9.01 5.48
CA ILE A 68 4.41 9.29 6.34
C ILE A 68 4.76 10.47 7.24
N GLY A 69 4.10 11.59 7.01
CA GLY A 69 4.34 12.83 7.73
C GLY A 69 3.45 13.01 8.96
N GLN A 70 3.68 14.09 9.69
CA GLN A 70 2.77 14.52 10.75
C GLN A 70 1.41 14.96 10.17
N GLY A 71 0.34 14.84 10.96
CA GLY A 71 -1.02 15.24 10.56
C GLY A 71 -1.77 14.23 9.67
N GLY A 72 -1.18 13.06 9.37
CA GLY A 72 -1.80 12.03 8.53
C GLY A 72 -1.56 12.23 7.02
N ASP A 73 -0.64 13.12 6.66
CA ASP A 73 -0.21 13.28 5.27
C ASP A 73 0.74 12.14 4.86
N VAL A 74 0.57 11.59 3.66
CA VAL A 74 1.40 10.50 3.13
C VAL A 74 1.79 10.79 1.70
N LEU A 75 3.09 10.89 1.44
CA LEU A 75 3.64 11.03 0.10
C LEU A 75 4.08 9.65 -0.42
N ILE A 76 3.51 9.24 -1.55
CA ILE A 76 3.79 7.98 -2.23
C ILE A 76 4.41 8.30 -3.59
N ARG A 77 5.65 7.89 -3.82
CA ARG A 77 6.31 7.90 -5.14
C ARG A 77 6.34 6.48 -5.68
N GLN A 78 5.67 6.23 -6.81
CA GLN A 78 5.73 4.97 -7.54
C GLN A 78 6.51 5.17 -8.84
N GLU A 79 7.61 4.42 -8.99
CA GLU A 79 8.37 4.30 -10.23
C GLU A 79 8.15 2.89 -10.80
N ALA A 80 7.85 2.77 -12.08
CA ALA A 80 7.67 1.48 -12.76
C ALA A 80 8.41 1.46 -14.11
N LYS A 81 9.21 0.40 -14.32
CA LYS A 81 9.99 0.20 -15.56
C LYS A 81 9.34 -0.88 -16.43
N GLU A 82 8.71 -0.48 -17.53
CA GLU A 82 8.16 -1.40 -18.54
C GLU A 82 8.83 -1.17 -19.90
N LYS A 83 9.34 -2.24 -20.53
CA LYS A 83 9.83 -2.24 -21.94
C LYS A 83 10.76 -1.06 -22.33
N ASN A 84 11.66 -0.69 -21.41
CA ASN A 84 12.61 0.44 -21.48
C ASN A 84 12.05 1.85 -21.21
N GLU A 85 10.75 1.99 -20.98
CA GLU A 85 10.16 3.23 -20.45
C GLU A 85 10.16 3.19 -18.91
N VAL A 86 10.36 4.36 -18.28
CA VAL A 86 10.19 4.54 -16.84
C VAL A 86 9.01 5.49 -16.63
N THR A 87 7.93 4.97 -16.06
CA THR A 87 6.78 5.77 -15.64
C THR A 87 6.94 6.13 -14.16
N ALA A 88 6.66 7.39 -13.83
CA ALA A 88 6.73 7.90 -12.48
C ALA A 88 5.42 8.60 -12.12
N LEU A 89 4.91 8.29 -10.93
CA LEU A 89 3.64 8.77 -10.38
C LEU A 89 3.87 9.14 -8.92
N THR A 90 3.46 10.35 -8.53
CA THR A 90 3.51 10.84 -7.16
C THR A 90 2.09 11.11 -6.68
N LEU A 91 1.73 10.54 -5.53
CA LEU A 91 0.48 10.81 -4.82
C LEU A 91 0.81 11.44 -3.47
N LEU A 92 0.11 12.49 -3.09
CA LEU A 92 0.15 13.08 -1.76
C LEU A 92 -1.25 12.99 -1.16
N LEU A 93 -1.44 12.04 -0.25
CA LEU A 93 -2.61 11.99 0.64
C LEU A 93 -2.49 13.13 1.65
N VAL A 94 -3.53 13.95 1.79
CA VAL A 94 -3.56 15.10 2.70
C VAL A 94 -4.65 14.89 3.74
N GLY A 95 -4.26 14.76 5.01
CA GLY A 95 -5.13 14.58 6.18
C GLY A 95 -6.14 13.43 6.09
N GLY A 96 -5.89 12.42 5.23
CA GLY A 96 -6.88 11.37 4.92
C GLY A 96 -8.14 11.84 4.16
N LYS A 97 -8.18 13.08 3.68
CA LYS A 97 -9.38 13.73 3.08
C LYS A 97 -9.25 14.08 1.60
N ALA A 98 -8.03 14.28 1.09
CA ALA A 98 -7.78 14.53 -0.34
C ALA A 98 -6.54 13.78 -0.81
N VAL A 99 -6.46 13.51 -2.11
CA VAL A 99 -5.23 13.06 -2.77
C VAL A 99 -4.87 14.02 -3.89
N ALA A 100 -3.66 14.58 -3.85
CA ALA A 100 -3.06 15.32 -4.95
C ALA A 100 -2.16 14.37 -5.74
N VAL A 101 -2.22 14.42 -7.07
CA VAL A 101 -1.52 13.50 -7.98
C VAL A 101 -0.68 14.28 -9.00
N SER A 102 0.58 13.87 -9.21
CA SER A 102 1.48 14.45 -10.21
C SER A 102 2.34 13.37 -10.89
N GLY A 103 2.58 13.54 -12.19
CA GLY A 103 3.23 12.53 -13.03
C GLY A 103 2.27 11.43 -13.49
N GLY A 104 2.42 10.99 -14.75
CA GLY A 104 1.57 9.98 -15.37
C GLY A 104 0.11 10.40 -15.57
N GLU A 105 -0.69 9.46 -16.09
CA GLU A 105 -2.15 9.56 -16.11
C GLU A 105 -2.74 8.41 -15.30
N LEU A 106 -3.66 8.73 -14.38
CA LEU A 106 -4.51 7.75 -13.73
C LEU A 106 -5.76 7.51 -14.59
N PRO A 107 -6.17 6.26 -14.84
CA PRO A 107 -7.46 5.98 -15.47
C PRO A 107 -8.61 6.55 -14.63
N ASN A 108 -9.60 7.15 -15.29
CA ASN A 108 -10.78 7.70 -14.62
C ASN A 108 -11.50 6.60 -13.82
N GLY A 109 -11.65 6.81 -12.51
CA GLY A 109 -12.27 5.87 -11.57
C GLY A 109 -11.30 4.92 -10.86
N ASP A 110 -10.03 4.89 -11.25
CA ASP A 110 -8.97 4.08 -10.60
C ASP A 110 -8.02 4.95 -9.74
N GLU A 111 -8.39 6.19 -9.44
CA GLU A 111 -7.50 7.16 -8.79
C GLU A 111 -7.07 6.72 -7.38
N LEU A 112 -7.91 5.95 -6.70
CA LEU A 112 -7.60 5.34 -5.41
C LEU A 112 -6.96 3.97 -5.51
N GLU A 113 -6.97 3.29 -6.68
CA GLU A 113 -6.42 1.94 -6.78
C GLU A 113 -4.93 1.92 -6.44
N VAL A 114 -4.17 2.94 -6.86
CA VAL A 114 -2.73 3.04 -6.57
C VAL A 114 -2.48 3.29 -5.08
N LEU A 115 -3.25 4.20 -4.45
CA LEU A 115 -3.17 4.52 -3.03
C LEU A 115 -3.53 3.29 -2.17
N ASP A 116 -4.67 2.66 -2.48
CA ASP A 116 -5.15 1.46 -1.81
C ASP A 116 -4.16 0.30 -1.95
N ARG A 117 -3.63 0.07 -3.16
CA ARG A 117 -2.65 -0.99 -3.42
C ARG A 117 -1.36 -0.78 -2.65
N ALA A 118 -0.84 0.45 -2.58
CA ALA A 118 0.35 0.77 -1.79
C ALA A 118 0.10 0.55 -0.28
N GLY A 119 -1.03 1.05 0.25
CA GLY A 119 -1.40 0.86 1.65
C GLY A 119 -1.62 -0.61 2.04
N LEU A 120 -2.30 -1.40 1.20
CA LEU A 120 -2.48 -2.83 1.41
C LEU A 120 -1.15 -3.60 1.36
N GLN A 121 -0.23 -3.22 0.47
CA GLN A 121 1.11 -3.84 0.40
C GLN A 121 1.96 -3.50 1.62
N LEU A 122 1.87 -2.26 2.12
CA LEU A 122 2.52 -1.84 3.36
C LEU A 122 2.03 -2.66 4.56
N GLN A 123 0.70 -2.69 4.79
CA GLN A 123 0.10 -3.45 5.90
C GLN A 123 0.43 -4.94 5.85
N LEU A 124 0.52 -5.55 4.65
CA LEU A 124 0.92 -6.95 4.52
C LEU A 124 2.38 -7.16 4.94
N VAL A 125 3.28 -6.25 4.56
CA VAL A 125 4.70 -6.31 4.94
C VAL A 125 4.87 -6.10 6.44
N GLU A 126 4.23 -5.09 7.03
CA GLU A 126 4.30 -4.80 8.46
C GLU A 126 3.70 -5.93 9.30
N TYR A 127 2.58 -6.53 8.87
CA TYR A 127 2.02 -7.72 9.50
C TYR A 127 3.01 -8.90 9.46
N ILE A 128 3.64 -9.16 8.31
CA ILE A 128 4.60 -10.26 8.16
C ILE A 128 5.87 -10.02 8.99
N LEU A 129 6.34 -8.77 9.09
CA LEU A 129 7.49 -8.41 9.91
C LEU A 129 7.16 -8.53 11.41
N GLY A 130 5.99 -8.06 11.86
CA GLY A 130 5.52 -8.27 13.24
C GLY A 130 5.35 -9.74 13.62
N ARG A 131 4.94 -10.59 12.68
CA ARG A 131 4.88 -12.06 12.89
C ARG A 131 6.24 -12.75 12.88
N ALA A 132 7.25 -12.19 12.22
CA ALA A 132 8.62 -12.71 12.23
C ALA A 132 9.42 -12.24 13.45
N TYR A 133 9.16 -11.01 13.87
CA TYR A 133 9.89 -10.24 14.88
C TYR A 133 8.86 -9.58 15.82
N PRO A 134 8.23 -10.37 16.71
CA PRO A 134 7.20 -9.87 17.61
C PRO A 134 7.77 -8.71 18.44
N ASP A 135 8.94 -8.88 19.07
CA ASP A 135 9.63 -7.89 19.91
C ASP A 135 10.10 -6.60 19.17
N GLY A 136 9.58 -6.34 17.97
CA GLY A 136 9.73 -5.07 17.25
C GLY A 136 10.92 -5.02 16.29
N PRO A 137 11.10 -3.89 15.59
CA PRO A 137 12.13 -3.74 14.54
C PRO A 137 13.56 -3.81 15.08
N ASP A 138 13.78 -3.39 16.33
CA ASP A 138 15.10 -3.41 16.96
C ASP A 138 15.49 -4.80 17.50
N SER A 139 14.58 -5.79 17.43
CA SER A 139 14.88 -7.21 17.72
C SER A 139 15.59 -7.94 16.55
N VAL A 140 15.57 -7.36 15.34
CA VAL A 140 16.18 -7.97 14.14
C VAL A 140 17.71 -7.92 14.26
N GLN A 141 18.34 -9.08 14.44
CA GLN A 141 19.80 -9.18 14.55
C GLN A 141 20.41 -9.91 13.34
N GLY A 142 21.64 -9.52 12.95
CA GLY A 142 22.40 -10.18 11.88
C GLY A 142 21.65 -10.37 10.56
N HIS A 143 21.76 -11.57 9.97
CA HIS A 143 21.00 -11.97 8.78
C HIS A 143 20.05 -13.11 9.14
N GLU A 144 19.01 -12.79 9.90
CA GLU A 144 18.04 -13.78 10.36
C GLU A 144 17.07 -14.22 9.26
N LYS A 145 16.84 -15.55 9.22
CA LYS A 145 15.94 -16.18 8.25
C LYS A 145 14.51 -16.16 8.78
N MET A 146 13.61 -15.55 8.01
CA MET A 146 12.17 -15.62 8.24
C MET A 146 11.65 -16.96 7.71
N ALA A 147 11.03 -17.77 8.58
CA ALA A 147 10.44 -19.05 8.23
C ALA A 147 9.12 -19.27 9.00
N ILE A 148 8.04 -18.63 8.54
CA ILE A 148 6.72 -18.67 9.18
C ILE A 148 5.81 -19.65 8.44
N GLN A 149 5.01 -20.42 9.19
CA GLN A 149 3.93 -21.24 8.64
C GLN A 149 2.67 -21.13 9.50
N GLU A 150 1.60 -20.59 8.92
CA GLU A 150 0.26 -20.49 9.52
C GLU A 150 -0.71 -21.45 8.80
N LYS A 151 -1.61 -22.08 9.57
CA LYS A 151 -2.49 -23.16 9.10
C LYS A 151 -3.99 -22.89 9.32
N ARG A 152 -4.34 -21.88 10.12
CA ARG A 152 -5.69 -21.60 10.64
C ARG A 152 -6.07 -20.15 10.51
N ASP A 153 -5.17 -19.22 10.79
CA ASP A 153 -5.50 -17.80 10.91
C ASP A 153 -5.31 -17.06 9.57
N PRO A 154 -6.35 -16.41 9.02
CA PRO A 154 -6.22 -15.61 7.80
C PRO A 154 -5.59 -14.25 8.08
N ILE A 155 -4.85 -13.72 7.11
CA ILE A 155 -4.44 -12.30 7.16
C ILE A 155 -5.58 -11.45 6.59
N ARG A 156 -5.94 -10.39 7.33
CA ARG A 156 -6.93 -9.39 6.93
C ARG A 156 -6.29 -8.01 6.99
N ILE A 157 -6.37 -7.26 5.90
CA ILE A 157 -5.81 -5.92 5.75
C ILE A 157 -6.85 -5.01 5.06
N GLY A 158 -6.74 -3.70 5.22
CA GLY A 158 -7.74 -2.78 4.69
C GLY A 158 -7.32 -1.31 4.69
N THR A 159 -7.68 -0.64 3.61
CA THR A 159 -7.73 0.82 3.50
C THR A 159 -9.20 1.26 3.52
N THR A 160 -9.45 2.57 3.40
CA THR A 160 -10.84 3.08 3.32
C THR A 160 -11.55 2.66 2.03
N GLY A 161 -10.82 2.52 0.92
CA GLY A 161 -11.37 2.11 -0.38
C GLY A 161 -11.35 0.60 -0.64
N SER A 162 -10.44 -0.17 -0.01
CA SER A 162 -10.16 -1.55 -0.39
C SER A 162 -9.83 -2.49 0.79
N LYS A 163 -9.97 -3.80 0.59
CA LYS A 163 -9.72 -4.83 1.61
C LYS A 163 -8.98 -6.03 1.01
N GLY A 164 -7.97 -6.52 1.70
CA GLY A 164 -7.26 -7.74 1.37
C GLY A 164 -7.60 -8.88 2.34
N TYR A 165 -7.73 -10.09 1.80
CA TYR A 165 -7.93 -11.32 2.56
C TYR A 165 -7.00 -12.40 2.01
N PHE A 166 -6.22 -13.03 2.89
CA PHE A 166 -5.32 -14.12 2.50
C PHE A 166 -5.69 -15.37 3.29
N SER A 167 -6.18 -16.38 2.57
CA SER A 167 -6.64 -17.64 3.17
C SER A 167 -5.47 -18.46 3.72
N PRO A 168 -5.63 -19.09 4.89
CA PRO A 168 -4.74 -20.15 5.34
C PRO A 168 -4.89 -21.40 4.44
N PRO A 169 -3.90 -22.31 4.43
CA PRO A 169 -2.57 -22.12 5.01
C PRO A 169 -1.77 -21.06 4.23
N TRP A 170 -0.95 -20.31 4.96
CA TRP A 170 0.01 -19.39 4.38
C TRP A 170 1.40 -19.55 5.03
N SER A 171 2.44 -19.10 4.34
CA SER A 171 3.81 -19.21 4.82
C SER A 171 4.68 -18.08 4.28
N VAL A 172 5.73 -17.74 5.02
CA VAL A 172 6.75 -16.77 4.61
C VAL A 172 8.11 -17.44 4.66
N VAL A 173 8.89 -17.28 3.59
CA VAL A 173 10.30 -17.66 3.55
C VAL A 173 11.10 -16.47 3.03
N GLY A 174 12.11 -16.04 3.78
CA GLY A 174 12.92 -14.87 3.44
C GLY A 174 13.94 -14.55 4.52
N GLN A 175 14.30 -13.27 4.60
CA GLN A 175 15.22 -12.74 5.61
C GLN A 175 14.92 -11.27 5.90
N ALA A 176 15.26 -10.84 7.11
CA ALA A 176 15.44 -9.43 7.44
C ALA A 176 16.90 -9.17 7.87
N THR A 177 17.30 -7.90 7.90
CA THR A 177 18.66 -7.48 8.26
C THR A 177 18.61 -6.08 8.84
N PRO A 178 19.20 -5.81 10.01
CA PRO A 178 19.29 -4.46 10.55
C PRO A 178 20.28 -3.66 9.69
N LEU A 179 19.87 -2.47 9.26
CA LEU A 179 20.69 -1.55 8.46
C LEU A 179 21.19 -0.37 9.29
N ALA A 180 20.40 0.03 10.30
CA ALA A 180 20.70 1.01 11.34
C ALA A 180 19.65 0.86 12.46
N PRO A 181 19.81 1.49 13.64
CA PRO A 181 18.73 1.58 14.64
C PRO A 181 17.43 2.10 14.01
N GLY A 182 16.30 1.46 14.29
CA GLY A 182 15.01 1.80 13.67
C GLY A 182 14.95 1.61 12.14
N LYS A 183 15.85 0.83 11.52
CA LYS A 183 15.90 0.64 10.05
C LYS A 183 16.23 -0.80 9.67
N VAL A 184 15.27 -1.47 9.03
CA VAL A 184 15.35 -2.88 8.67
C VAL A 184 15.20 -3.07 7.16
N GLY A 185 16.16 -3.76 6.55
CA GLY A 185 16.04 -4.29 5.19
C GLY A 185 15.35 -5.65 5.21
N PHE A 186 14.50 -5.94 4.22
CA PHE A 186 13.79 -7.22 4.12
C PHE A 186 13.76 -7.74 2.68
N ASP A 187 13.73 -9.07 2.52
CA ASP A 187 13.42 -9.76 1.27
C ASP A 187 12.74 -11.10 1.58
N PHE A 188 11.50 -11.27 1.16
CA PHE A 188 10.74 -12.49 1.42
C PHE A 188 9.73 -12.85 0.32
N THR A 189 9.40 -14.14 0.28
CA THR A 189 8.29 -14.71 -0.49
C THR A 189 7.17 -15.12 0.45
N PHE A 190 6.03 -14.45 0.35
CA PHE A 190 4.76 -14.82 0.98
C PHE A 190 3.99 -15.78 0.06
N SER A 191 3.53 -16.90 0.59
CA SER A 191 2.74 -17.91 -0.13
C SER A 191 1.41 -18.14 0.61
N PHE A 192 0.28 -18.17 -0.09
CA PHE A 192 -1.05 -18.36 0.51
C PHE A 192 -1.98 -19.23 -0.36
N ALA A 193 -3.05 -19.75 0.23
CA ALA A 193 -4.03 -20.56 -0.47
C ALA A 193 -4.92 -19.72 -1.40
N ALA A 194 -5.09 -20.17 -2.65
CA ALA A 194 -6.01 -19.54 -3.59
C ALA A 194 -7.48 -19.81 -3.20
N GLU A 195 -8.31 -18.78 -3.09
CA GLU A 195 -9.68 -18.89 -2.57
C GLU A 195 -10.59 -19.86 -3.34
N LYS A 196 -10.36 -20.08 -4.65
CA LYS A 196 -11.27 -20.82 -5.53
C LYS A 196 -10.59 -21.57 -6.69
N SER A 197 -9.66 -22.49 -6.43
CA SER A 197 -9.25 -23.49 -7.43
C SER A 197 -9.87 -24.85 -7.14
N LYS A 198 -10.77 -25.33 -8.02
CA LYS A 198 -11.21 -26.74 -8.03
C LYS A 198 -10.08 -27.69 -8.45
N GLU A 199 -9.06 -27.14 -9.12
CA GLU A 199 -7.82 -27.83 -9.43
C GLU A 199 -6.83 -27.74 -8.25
N LYS A 200 -6.04 -28.80 -8.06
CA LYS A 200 -5.24 -29.09 -6.87
C LYS A 200 -4.32 -27.93 -6.44
N LYS A 201 -4.52 -27.44 -5.20
CA LYS A 201 -3.49 -26.87 -4.28
C LYS A 201 -2.46 -25.91 -4.90
N LYS A 202 -2.81 -25.04 -5.85
CA LYS A 202 -1.87 -24.03 -6.35
C LYS A 202 -1.84 -22.85 -5.38
N SER A 203 -0.76 -22.74 -4.59
CA SER A 203 -0.54 -21.55 -3.75
C SER A 203 -0.20 -20.34 -4.63
N THR A 204 -0.76 -19.20 -4.28
CA THR A 204 -0.36 -17.91 -4.86
C THR A 204 0.86 -17.42 -4.11
N LYS A 205 1.83 -16.85 -4.84
CA LYS A 205 3.06 -16.29 -4.26
C LYS A 205 3.16 -14.80 -4.56
N LEU A 206 3.54 -14.02 -3.56
CA LEU A 206 3.96 -12.63 -3.67
C LEU A 206 5.40 -12.53 -3.15
N LYS A 207 6.23 -11.75 -3.82
CA LYS A 207 7.59 -11.42 -3.37
C LYS A 207 7.62 -9.95 -2.96
N PHE A 208 8.31 -9.64 -1.88
CA PHE A 208 8.55 -8.27 -1.43
C PHE A 208 10.00 -8.14 -0.98
N ALA A 209 10.69 -7.12 -1.50
CA ALA A 209 11.97 -6.67 -0.97
C ALA A 209 11.90 -5.18 -0.67
N GLY A 210 12.65 -4.69 0.30
CA GLY A 210 12.50 -3.30 0.73
C GLY A 210 13.32 -2.88 1.93
N ILE A 211 12.98 -1.69 2.42
CA ILE A 211 13.52 -1.06 3.62
C ILE A 211 12.34 -0.47 4.39
N TRP A 212 12.17 -0.88 5.63
CA TRP A 212 11.31 -0.23 6.61
C TRP A 212 12.17 0.68 7.50
N GLN A 213 11.69 1.87 7.85
CA GLN A 213 12.46 2.86 8.61
C GLN A 213 11.56 3.74 9.49
N ARG A 214 11.94 3.89 10.76
CA ARG A 214 11.36 4.77 11.79
C ARG A 214 12.38 5.87 12.10
N ASP A 215 12.32 6.99 11.38
CA ASP A 215 13.12 8.18 11.69
C ASP A 215 12.64 8.82 13.00
N ALA A 216 13.56 9.26 13.86
CA ALA A 216 13.22 10.00 15.09
C ALA A 216 12.47 11.32 14.84
N ARG A 217 12.61 11.90 13.64
CA ARG A 217 11.77 13.00 13.14
C ARG A 217 11.07 12.53 11.87
N ALA A 218 9.75 12.43 11.92
CA ALA A 218 8.93 12.12 10.76
C ALA A 218 9.14 13.14 9.62
N PRO A 219 8.99 12.71 8.35
CA PRO A 219 8.87 13.61 7.20
C PRO A 219 7.94 14.81 7.45
N THR A 220 8.32 15.97 6.92
CA THR A 220 7.49 17.19 6.94
C THR A 220 7.25 17.64 5.51
N PHE A 221 6.00 17.83 5.12
CA PHE A 221 5.63 18.39 3.83
C PHE A 221 5.29 19.87 4.02
N ASP A 222 6.12 20.75 3.47
CA ASP A 222 6.00 22.21 3.59
C ASP A 222 4.69 22.69 2.95
N ASP A 223 3.96 23.58 3.63
CA ASP A 223 2.76 24.23 3.08
C ASP A 223 3.06 24.97 1.76
N ARG A 224 4.30 25.42 1.57
CA ARG A 224 4.79 26.09 0.35
C ARG A 224 5.03 25.14 -0.83
N LEU A 225 4.83 23.83 -0.67
CA LEU A 225 4.92 22.88 -1.77
C LEU A 225 3.94 23.27 -2.88
N ALA A 226 4.47 23.63 -4.05
CA ALA A 226 3.66 24.03 -5.20
C ALA A 226 2.86 22.84 -5.74
N LEU A 227 1.54 23.02 -5.85
CA LEU A 227 0.60 22.05 -6.44
C LEU A 227 0.22 22.41 -7.89
N THR A 228 0.84 23.43 -8.48
CA THR A 228 0.69 23.76 -9.91
C THR A 228 1.00 22.54 -10.79
N GLY A 229 0.02 22.13 -11.61
CA GLY A 229 0.12 20.94 -12.47
C GLY A 229 -0.24 19.61 -11.79
N TRP A 230 -0.57 19.60 -10.49
CA TRP A 230 -1.12 18.44 -9.81
C TRP A 230 -2.63 18.37 -10.03
N LYS A 231 -3.17 17.15 -10.20
CA LYS A 231 -4.62 16.89 -10.18
C LYS A 231 -5.04 16.59 -8.74
N VAL A 232 -6.01 17.32 -8.19
CA VAL A 232 -6.46 17.13 -6.80
C VAL A 232 -7.86 16.50 -6.78
N TYR A 233 -8.02 15.52 -5.91
CA TYR A 233 -9.26 14.78 -5.72
C TYR A 233 -9.66 14.76 -4.25
N MET A 234 -10.91 15.10 -3.97
CA MET A 234 -11.52 14.94 -2.66
C MET A 234 -11.91 13.48 -2.43
N LEU A 235 -11.65 12.97 -1.22
CA LEU A 235 -11.98 11.61 -0.82
C LEU A 235 -13.26 11.61 0.01
N GLY A 236 -14.20 10.71 -0.30
CA GLY A 236 -15.43 10.59 0.46
C GLY A 236 -16.36 9.49 -0.01
N THR A 237 -17.47 9.34 0.71
CA THR A 237 -18.56 8.45 0.30
C THR A 237 -19.38 9.08 -0.82
N ARG A 238 -19.37 8.45 -2.00
CA ARG A 238 -20.25 8.77 -3.12
C ARG A 238 -21.60 8.09 -2.89
N THR A 239 -22.64 8.90 -2.69
CA THR A 239 -24.03 8.45 -2.59
C THR A 239 -24.62 8.29 -4.00
N GLY A 240 -25.14 7.10 -4.31
CA GLY A 240 -25.87 6.80 -5.54
C GLY A 240 -26.92 5.72 -5.29
N GLU A 241 -27.71 5.36 -6.31
CA GLU A 241 -28.81 4.38 -6.19
C GLU A 241 -28.36 2.97 -5.76
N GLN A 242 -27.06 2.67 -5.84
CA GLN A 242 -26.44 1.50 -5.24
C GLN A 242 -25.45 1.93 -4.15
N ALA A 243 -25.48 1.21 -3.03
CA ALA A 243 -24.77 1.41 -1.76
C ALA A 243 -23.55 2.37 -1.77
N ALA A 244 -23.50 3.23 -0.75
CA ALA A 244 -22.43 4.22 -0.54
C ALA A 244 -21.03 3.63 -0.80
N SER A 245 -20.36 4.17 -1.82
CA SER A 245 -19.04 3.71 -2.25
C SER A 245 -18.00 4.78 -1.91
N TYR A 246 -16.89 4.40 -1.28
CA TYR A 246 -15.79 5.33 -1.06
C TYR A 246 -15.07 5.59 -2.39
N GLY A 247 -14.75 6.84 -2.69
CA GLY A 247 -14.16 7.20 -3.98
C GLY A 247 -13.53 8.59 -4.01
N ALA A 248 -12.79 8.83 -5.07
CA ALA A 248 -12.26 10.13 -5.45
C ALA A 248 -13.31 10.94 -6.24
N VAL A 249 -13.32 12.25 -6.03
CA VAL A 249 -14.05 13.23 -6.85
C VAL A 249 -13.08 14.38 -7.19
N PRO A 250 -12.87 14.72 -8.48
CA PRO A 250 -12.03 15.86 -8.86
C PRO A 250 -12.52 17.15 -8.21
N THR A 251 -11.61 18.01 -7.78
CA THR A 251 -11.91 19.32 -7.17
C THR A 251 -11.19 20.45 -7.92
N GLU A 252 -11.30 21.67 -7.42
CA GLU A 252 -10.56 22.83 -7.92
C GLU A 252 -9.03 22.66 -7.78
N ASN A 253 -8.28 23.50 -8.49
CA ASN A 253 -6.83 23.51 -8.41
C ASN A 253 -6.38 24.37 -7.22
N TYR A 254 -5.35 23.90 -6.50
CA TYR A 254 -4.71 24.62 -5.40
C TYR A 254 -3.32 25.06 -5.84
N ASN A 255 -2.86 26.24 -5.42
CA ASN A 255 -1.51 26.72 -5.74
C ASN A 255 -0.47 26.02 -4.88
N THR A 256 -0.79 25.81 -3.60
CA THR A 256 0.12 25.23 -2.60
C THR A 256 -0.55 24.18 -1.72
N LEU A 257 0.26 23.34 -1.06
CA LEU A 257 -0.23 22.38 -0.07
C LEU A 257 -0.94 23.04 1.12
N GLY A 258 -0.49 24.24 1.52
CA GLY A 258 -1.14 25.04 2.56
C GLY A 258 -2.56 25.46 2.18
N ASP A 259 -2.77 25.87 0.93
CA ASP A 259 -4.11 26.24 0.42
C ASP A 259 -5.07 25.04 0.50
N LEU A 260 -4.60 23.85 0.07
CA LEU A 260 -5.36 22.61 0.14
C LEU A 260 -5.66 22.23 1.60
N ARG A 261 -4.65 22.20 2.48
CA ARG A 261 -4.84 21.90 3.92
C ARG A 261 -5.85 22.85 4.57
N HIS A 262 -5.81 24.14 4.24
CA HIS A 262 -6.77 25.14 4.74
C HIS A 262 -8.19 24.91 4.18
N ALA A 263 -8.33 24.51 2.92
CA ALA A 263 -9.64 24.14 2.36
C ALA A 263 -10.25 22.90 3.06
N LEU A 264 -9.42 21.93 3.45
CA LEU A 264 -9.82 20.70 4.16
C LEU A 264 -10.21 20.89 5.63
N GLN A 265 -10.09 22.10 6.18
CA GLN A 265 -10.49 22.47 7.54
C GLN A 265 -11.90 23.09 7.63
N LYS A 266 -12.50 23.40 6.48
CA LYS A 266 -13.86 23.95 6.36
C LYS A 266 -14.92 22.84 6.31
#